data_AF-A0A536AM25-F1
#
_entry.id   AF-A0A536AM25-F1
#
_cell.length_a   1.000
_cell.length_b   1.000
_cell.length_c   1.000
_cell.angle_alpha   90.00
_cell.angle_beta   90.00
_cell.angle_gamma   90.00
#
_symmetry.space_group_name_H-M   'P 1'
#
loop_
_entity.id
_entity.type
_entity.pdbx_description
1 polymer ?
#
loop_
_entity_poly.entity_id
_entity_poly.type
_entity_poly.pdbx_seq_one_letter_code
_entity_poly.pdbx_strand_id
1 'polypeptide(L)'
;MRFLRGGCIVGIGLATVAVLAILAWQSNLLDVRAQSVATAFDQPPAYPGYTWTRDGRAVASEEMETIAGPSHCGWQSATMLFIVWPPGSAATTYFTGRLYIRDPEGVYGVPFRDRLARNVTLPADARATGYRLGAIEIYVSLSDQDEAIYVVSPRDAERWPRVDPVRLCA
;
A
#
# COMPACT_ATOMS: atom_id res chain seq x y z
N MET A 1 -11.22 0.95 70.67
CA MET A 1 -10.02 0.22 70.17
C MET A 1 -10.18 -0.03 68.68
N ARG A 2 -9.07 -0.08 67.93
CA ARG A 2 -8.89 -0.33 66.48
C ARG A 2 -10.11 -0.67 65.59
N PHE A 3 -10.29 0.14 64.54
CA PHE A 3 -10.87 -0.27 63.25
C PHE A 3 -9.86 -1.09 62.42
N LEU A 4 -10.33 -2.18 61.80
CA LEU A 4 -9.76 -3.01 60.71
C LEU A 4 -10.96 -3.79 60.10
N ARG A 5 -11.13 -4.12 58.81
CA ARG A 5 -10.47 -3.86 57.49
C ARG A 5 -11.62 -3.81 56.44
N GLY A 6 -11.46 -3.41 55.18
CA GLY A 6 -10.28 -2.98 54.41
C GLY A 6 -9.88 -3.96 53.29
N GLY A 7 -10.41 -3.77 52.07
CA GLY A 7 -10.02 -4.47 50.82
C GLY A 7 -11.10 -5.38 50.22
N CYS A 8 -11.24 -5.57 48.90
CA CYS A 8 -10.49 -5.00 47.74
C CYS A 8 -11.34 -5.07 46.45
N ILE A 9 -11.66 -3.93 45.80
CA ILE A 9 -11.99 -3.88 44.36
C ILE A 9 -11.50 -2.56 43.73
N VAL A 10 -10.19 -2.43 43.45
CA VAL A 10 -9.67 -1.46 42.47
C VAL A 10 -8.45 -2.10 41.79
N GLY A 11 -8.62 -2.63 40.57
CA GLY A 11 -7.53 -3.34 39.88
C GLY A 11 -7.73 -3.66 38.40
N ILE A 12 -8.74 -3.10 37.73
CA ILE A 12 -9.10 -3.48 36.34
C ILE A 12 -9.00 -2.30 35.35
N GLY A 13 -9.12 -1.05 35.81
CA GLY A 13 -9.20 0.12 34.93
C GLY A 13 -7.89 0.54 34.25
N LEU A 14 -6.73 0.39 34.89
CA LEU A 14 -5.46 0.90 34.34
C LEU A 14 -4.92 0.06 33.17
N ALA A 15 -5.03 -1.27 33.24
CA ALA A 15 -4.54 -2.16 32.19
C ALA A 15 -5.37 -2.05 30.90
N THR A 16 -6.70 -1.95 31.02
CA THR A 16 -7.59 -1.78 29.86
C THR A 16 -7.40 -0.42 29.19
N VAL A 17 -7.28 0.66 29.96
CA VAL A 17 -6.99 2.00 29.41
C VAL A 17 -5.61 2.03 28.73
N ALA A 18 -4.58 1.40 29.30
CA ALA A 18 -3.26 1.32 28.67
C ALA A 18 -3.29 0.55 27.34
N VAL A 19 -3.95 -0.62 27.28
CA VAL A 19 -4.08 -1.41 26.05
C VAL A 19 -4.88 -0.66 24.98
N LEU A 20 -6.01 -0.04 25.34
CA LEU A 20 -6.81 0.77 24.42
C LEU A 20 -6.04 1.99 23.92
N ALA A 21 -5.26 2.65 24.77
CA ALA A 21 -4.40 3.76 24.38
C ALA A 21 -3.28 3.32 23.42
N ILE A 22 -2.64 2.17 23.67
CA ILE A 22 -1.61 1.59 22.77
C ILE A 22 -2.21 1.24 21.41
N LEU A 23 -3.37 0.57 21.38
CA LEU A 23 -4.07 0.23 20.13
C LEU A 23 -4.48 1.48 19.36
N ALA A 24 -5.02 2.50 20.04
CA ALA A 24 -5.34 3.79 19.44
C ALA A 24 -4.09 4.53 18.93
N TRP A 25 -2.95 4.43 19.61
CA TRP A 25 -1.68 5.00 19.14
C TRP A 25 -1.17 4.29 17.89
N GLN A 26 -1.25 2.95 17.86
CA GLN A 26 -0.88 2.15 16.70
C GLN A 26 -1.77 2.43 15.49
N SER A 27 -3.09 2.58 15.67
CA SER A 27 -3.99 2.97 14.57
C SER A 27 -3.71 4.38 14.05
N ASN A 28 -3.42 5.35 14.93
CA ASN A 28 -3.02 6.70 14.51
C ASN A 28 -1.69 6.70 13.73
N LEU A 29 -0.72 5.85 14.09
CA LEU A 29 0.55 5.74 13.37
C LEU A 29 0.40 5.12 11.97
N LEU A 30 -0.53 4.17 11.79
CA LEU A 30 -0.89 3.62 10.48
C LEU A 30 -1.58 4.67 9.61
N ASP A 31 -2.50 5.44 10.18
CA ASP A 31 -3.25 6.50 9.47
C ASP A 31 -2.33 7.66 9.05
N VAL A 32 -1.40 8.08 9.92
CA VAL A 32 -0.40 9.12 9.61
C VAL A 32 0.54 8.70 8.47
N ARG A 33 0.93 7.42 8.37
CA ARG A 33 1.77 6.94 7.26
C ARG A 33 1.03 6.87 5.92
N ALA A 34 -0.29 6.73 5.93
CA ALA A 34 -1.13 6.72 4.73
C ALA A 34 -1.49 8.12 4.20
N GLN A 35 -0.98 9.20 4.81
CA GLN A 35 -1.34 10.58 4.42
C GLN A 35 -0.73 11.02 3.09
N SER A 36 0.37 10.43 2.61
CA SER A 36 0.92 10.64 1.27
C SER A 36 1.44 9.35 0.66
N VAL A 37 1.42 9.25 -0.67
CA VAL A 37 1.91 8.05 -1.40
C VAL A 37 3.39 7.82 -1.08
N ALA A 38 4.19 8.89 -1.04
CA ALA A 38 5.61 8.79 -0.70
C ALA A 38 5.86 8.26 0.72
N THR A 39 5.14 8.73 1.74
CA THR A 39 5.32 8.24 3.12
C THR A 39 4.94 6.76 3.27
N ALA A 40 4.01 6.27 2.45
CA ALA A 40 3.69 4.84 2.40
C ALA A 40 4.78 4.03 1.68
N PHE A 41 5.28 4.48 0.52
CA PHE A 41 6.03 3.67 -0.46
C PHE A 41 7.49 4.11 -0.76
N ASP A 42 8.08 5.03 0.02
CA ASP A 42 9.52 5.34 -0.04
C ASP A 42 10.38 4.24 0.65
N GLN A 43 9.77 3.45 1.54
CA GLN A 43 10.43 2.36 2.28
C GLN A 43 9.54 1.10 2.26
N PRO A 44 9.41 0.43 1.10
CA PRO A 44 8.55 -0.72 0.97
C PRO A 44 9.06 -1.92 1.81
N PRO A 45 8.15 -2.69 2.43
CA PRO A 45 8.50 -3.97 3.04
C PRO A 45 8.81 -5.01 1.95
N ALA A 46 9.69 -5.95 2.27
CA ALA A 46 9.82 -7.18 1.51
C ALA A 46 8.52 -8.03 1.58
N TYR A 47 8.45 -9.08 0.77
CA TYR A 47 7.38 -10.08 0.84
C TYR A 47 7.11 -10.52 2.30
N PRO A 48 5.85 -10.56 2.78
CA PRO A 48 4.59 -10.55 2.02
C PRO A 48 4.00 -9.16 1.69
N GLY A 49 4.76 -8.07 1.83
CA GLY A 49 4.30 -6.75 1.37
C GLY A 49 3.28 -6.07 2.29
N TYR A 50 2.38 -5.30 1.67
CA TYR A 50 1.26 -4.65 2.37
C TYR A 50 -0.04 -5.44 2.18
N THR A 51 -0.84 -5.53 3.25
CA THR A 51 -2.21 -6.07 3.17
C THR A 51 -3.16 -5.04 2.58
N TRP A 52 -3.51 -5.20 1.30
CA TRP A 52 -4.57 -4.43 0.66
C TRP A 52 -5.96 -4.93 1.08
N THR A 53 -6.95 -4.05 0.94
CA THR A 53 -8.36 -4.38 1.20
C THR A 53 -9.25 -3.99 0.03
N ARG A 54 -10.34 -4.72 -0.16
CA ARG A 54 -11.41 -4.43 -1.11
C ARG A 54 -12.72 -4.96 -0.57
N ASP A 55 -13.81 -4.21 -0.71
CA ASP A 55 -15.16 -4.59 -0.24
C ASP A 55 -15.17 -5.09 1.22
N GLY A 56 -14.37 -4.44 2.07
CA GLY A 56 -14.20 -4.75 3.49
C GLY A 56 -13.39 -6.00 3.82
N ARG A 57 -12.76 -6.65 2.83
CA ARG A 57 -11.97 -7.89 3.00
C ARG A 57 -10.51 -7.66 2.63
N ALA A 58 -9.61 -8.45 3.22
CA ALA A 58 -8.23 -8.52 2.77
C ALA A 58 -8.16 -9.12 1.36
N VAL A 59 -7.30 -8.55 0.52
CA VAL A 59 -7.05 -9.00 -0.86
C VAL A 59 -5.95 -10.06 -0.84
N ALA A 60 -6.08 -11.09 -1.68
CA ALA A 60 -5.06 -12.11 -1.83
C ALA A 60 -3.86 -11.57 -2.62
N SER A 61 -2.64 -11.98 -2.28
CA SER A 61 -1.40 -11.61 -2.99
C SER A 61 -1.45 -11.91 -4.49
N GLU A 62 -2.13 -12.99 -4.86
CA GLU A 62 -2.36 -13.45 -6.23
C GLU A 62 -3.33 -12.55 -7.01
N GLU A 63 -4.13 -11.74 -6.33
CA GLU A 63 -5.03 -10.74 -6.91
C GLU A 63 -4.34 -9.37 -7.00
N MET A 64 -3.75 -8.91 -5.89
CA MET A 64 -2.97 -7.69 -5.84
C MET A 64 -1.98 -7.71 -4.67
N GLU A 65 -0.73 -7.30 -4.93
CA GLU A 65 0.25 -7.02 -3.90
C GLU A 65 1.09 -5.77 -4.22
N THR A 66 1.63 -5.15 -3.18
CA THR A 66 2.74 -4.21 -3.30
C THR A 66 3.89 -4.67 -2.42
N ILE A 67 5.09 -4.76 -2.98
CA ILE A 67 6.31 -5.26 -2.31
C ILE A 67 7.53 -4.43 -2.71
N ALA A 68 8.58 -4.48 -1.90
CA ALA A 68 9.92 -4.05 -2.31
C ALA A 68 10.43 -4.92 -3.46
N GLY A 69 11.18 -4.32 -4.40
CA GLY A 69 11.88 -5.09 -5.42
C GLY A 69 12.92 -6.06 -4.81
N PRO A 70 13.26 -7.17 -5.50
CA PRO A 70 14.18 -8.17 -4.94
C PRO A 70 15.57 -7.62 -4.63
N SER A 71 16.05 -7.86 -3.41
CA SER A 71 17.37 -7.40 -2.94
C SER A 71 18.54 -8.02 -3.70
N HIS A 72 18.40 -9.25 -4.20
CA HIS A 72 19.42 -9.91 -5.03
C HIS A 72 19.60 -9.24 -6.41
N CYS A 73 18.74 -8.30 -6.76
CA CYS A 73 18.81 -7.49 -7.98
C CYS A 73 19.11 -6.01 -7.67
N GLY A 74 19.32 -5.66 -6.39
CA GLY A 74 19.53 -4.29 -5.91
C GLY A 74 18.27 -3.42 -5.89
N TRP A 75 17.07 -3.99 -6.06
CA TRP A 75 15.83 -3.24 -6.31
C TRP A 75 15.00 -2.93 -5.05
N GLN A 76 15.54 -3.18 -3.86
CA GLN A 76 14.82 -3.03 -2.57
C GLN A 76 14.27 -1.63 -2.25
N SER A 77 14.72 -0.56 -2.93
CA SER A 77 14.17 0.79 -2.79
C SER A 77 13.04 1.13 -3.76
N ALA A 78 12.79 0.28 -4.77
CA ALA A 78 11.63 0.41 -5.64
C ALA A 78 10.42 -0.35 -5.08
N THR A 79 9.23 0.26 -5.15
CA THR A 79 7.98 -0.44 -4.85
C THR A 79 7.42 -1.02 -6.16
N MET A 80 7.23 -2.32 -6.19
CA MET A 80 6.53 -3.04 -7.25
C MET A 80 5.06 -3.22 -6.86
N LEU A 81 4.15 -2.97 -7.81
CA LEU A 81 2.72 -3.25 -7.71
C LEU A 81 2.34 -4.29 -8.75
N PHE A 82 1.93 -5.47 -8.27
CA PHE A 82 1.37 -6.53 -9.09
C PHE A 82 -0.15 -6.52 -8.90
N ILE A 83 -0.90 -6.60 -9.99
CA ILE A 83 -2.38 -6.57 -9.96
C ILE A 83 -2.95 -7.37 -11.13
N VAL A 84 -3.94 -8.22 -10.86
CA VAL A 84 -4.70 -8.93 -11.92
C VAL A 84 -5.39 -7.94 -12.84
N TRP A 85 -5.47 -8.26 -14.14
CA TRP A 85 -6.07 -7.36 -15.12
C TRP A 85 -7.27 -8.00 -15.86
N PRO A 86 -8.41 -7.29 -15.99
CA PRO A 86 -8.73 -6.00 -15.36
C PRO A 86 -8.91 -6.10 -13.82
N PRO A 87 -8.80 -4.97 -13.08
CA PRO A 87 -8.89 -4.94 -11.62
C PRO A 87 -10.18 -5.60 -11.07
N GLY A 88 -10.05 -6.60 -10.21
CA GLY A 88 -11.18 -7.39 -9.67
C GLY A 88 -11.61 -8.59 -10.50
N SER A 89 -10.83 -8.94 -11.53
CA SER A 89 -10.91 -10.28 -12.12
C SER A 89 -10.49 -11.32 -11.09
N ALA A 90 -11.00 -12.56 -11.22
CA ALA A 90 -10.48 -13.66 -10.42
C ALA A 90 -9.00 -13.91 -10.77
N ALA A 91 -8.15 -14.04 -9.74
CA ALA A 91 -6.80 -14.55 -9.91
C ALA A 91 -6.86 -15.96 -10.53
N THR A 92 -6.12 -16.17 -11.61
CA THR A 92 -5.95 -17.49 -12.22
C THR A 92 -4.52 -17.97 -12.01
N THR A 93 -4.27 -19.28 -12.17
CA THR A 93 -2.92 -19.85 -12.08
C THR A 93 -1.95 -19.37 -13.17
N TYR A 94 -2.43 -18.58 -14.13
CA TYR A 94 -1.62 -17.96 -15.19
C TYR A 94 -1.53 -16.46 -14.93
N PHE A 95 -0.32 -15.89 -15.11
CA PHE A 95 -0.05 -14.46 -14.98
C PHE A 95 -0.82 -13.64 -16.04
N THR A 96 -2.04 -13.20 -15.69
CA THR A 96 -2.83 -12.20 -16.44
C THR A 96 -2.72 -10.80 -15.85
N GLY A 97 -1.83 -10.61 -14.87
CA GLY A 97 -1.62 -9.34 -14.19
C GLY A 97 -0.73 -8.35 -14.94
N ARG A 98 -0.74 -7.11 -14.45
CA ARG A 98 0.17 -6.04 -14.85
C ARG A 98 1.12 -5.72 -13.70
N LEU A 99 2.36 -5.38 -14.03
CA LEU A 99 3.35 -4.82 -13.10
C LEU A 99 3.45 -3.32 -13.35
N TYR A 100 3.34 -2.55 -12.27
CA TYR A 100 3.64 -1.12 -12.24
C TYR A 100 4.73 -0.87 -11.20
N ILE A 101 5.54 0.17 -11.38
CA ILE A 101 6.66 0.41 -10.48
C ILE A 101 6.79 1.88 -10.06
N ARG A 102 7.10 2.07 -8.78
CA ARG A 102 7.53 3.32 -8.19
C ARG A 102 9.02 3.21 -7.87
N ASP A 103 9.85 3.84 -8.69
CA ASP A 103 11.30 3.78 -8.60
C ASP A 103 11.91 5.19 -8.59
N PRO A 104 11.84 5.94 -7.47
CA PRO A 104 12.38 7.31 -7.39
C PRO A 104 13.91 7.35 -7.49
N GLU A 105 14.59 6.27 -7.10
CA GLU A 105 16.06 6.17 -7.10
C GLU A 105 16.62 5.64 -8.43
N GLY A 106 15.78 5.06 -9.29
CA GLY A 106 16.17 4.52 -10.60
C GLY A 106 16.86 3.16 -10.54
N VAL A 107 16.67 2.38 -9.47
CA VAL A 107 17.33 1.07 -9.28
C VAL A 107 16.81 -0.01 -10.23
N TYR A 108 15.53 0.06 -10.60
CA TYR A 108 14.91 -0.81 -11.63
C TYR A 108 15.15 -0.25 -13.05
N GLY A 109 15.26 1.07 -13.16
CA GLY A 109 15.95 1.72 -14.26
C GLY A 109 15.45 3.13 -14.58
N VAL A 110 16.37 3.95 -15.10
CA VAL A 110 16.15 5.36 -15.48
C VAL A 110 14.82 5.62 -16.22
N PRO A 111 14.40 4.84 -17.25
CA PRO A 111 13.12 5.10 -17.93
C PRO A 111 11.87 4.99 -17.05
N PHE A 112 11.92 4.24 -15.94
CA PHE A 112 10.79 4.14 -15.01
C PHE A 112 10.81 5.25 -13.96
N ARG A 113 12.00 5.62 -13.46
CA ARG A 113 12.19 6.82 -12.65
C ARG A 113 11.68 8.07 -13.37
N ASP A 114 12.02 8.22 -14.65
CA ASP A 114 11.68 9.41 -15.44
C ASP A 114 10.20 9.42 -15.88
N ARG A 115 9.53 8.25 -15.93
CA ARG A 115 8.08 8.12 -16.17
C ARG A 115 7.23 8.17 -14.88
N LEU A 116 7.84 8.09 -13.69
CA LEU A 116 7.15 8.25 -12.40
C LEU A 116 6.81 9.73 -12.18
N ALA A 117 5.53 10.07 -12.25
CA ALA A 117 5.05 11.42 -11.97
C ALA A 117 4.41 11.49 -10.58
N ARG A 118 4.79 12.49 -9.78
CA ARG A 118 4.32 12.71 -8.40
C ARG A 118 3.53 14.01 -8.29
N ASN A 119 2.58 14.08 -7.36
CA ASN A 119 1.64 15.19 -7.19
C ASN A 119 0.82 15.46 -8.47
N VAL A 120 0.35 14.40 -9.13
CA VAL A 120 -0.43 14.51 -10.37
C VAL A 120 -1.90 14.83 -10.10
N THR A 121 -2.51 15.61 -10.99
CA THR A 121 -3.98 15.64 -11.11
C THR A 121 -4.43 14.37 -11.85
N LEU A 122 -5.47 13.70 -11.36
CA LEU A 122 -6.03 12.54 -12.05
C LEU A 122 -6.67 12.92 -13.41
N PRO A 123 -6.54 12.06 -14.44
CA PRO A 123 -7.37 12.16 -15.64
C PRO A 123 -8.87 12.14 -15.32
N ALA A 124 -9.69 12.84 -16.11
CA ALA A 124 -11.14 12.96 -15.87
C ALA A 124 -11.90 11.62 -15.99
N ASP A 125 -11.33 10.65 -16.69
CA ASP A 125 -11.83 9.28 -16.83
C ASP A 125 -11.27 8.32 -15.78
N ALA A 126 -10.42 8.77 -14.85
CA ALA A 126 -9.90 7.95 -13.76
C ALA A 126 -11.04 7.49 -12.83
N ARG A 127 -11.05 6.21 -12.48
CA ARG A 127 -12.03 5.58 -11.58
C ARG A 127 -11.30 4.79 -10.49
N ALA A 128 -11.79 4.91 -9.26
CA ALA A 128 -11.34 4.07 -8.15
C ALA A 128 -11.65 2.60 -8.44
N THR A 129 -10.72 1.70 -8.11
CA THR A 129 -10.91 0.25 -8.28
C THR A 129 -11.48 -0.43 -7.03
N GLY A 130 -11.56 0.29 -5.91
CA GLY A 130 -11.92 -0.24 -4.60
C GLY A 130 -10.77 -0.93 -3.85
N TYR A 131 -9.56 -0.99 -4.42
CA TYR A 131 -8.36 -1.48 -3.71
C TYR A 131 -7.82 -0.37 -2.80
N ARG A 132 -7.81 -0.62 -1.49
CA ARG A 132 -7.41 0.35 -0.46
C ARG A 132 -6.31 -0.17 0.45
N LEU A 133 -5.36 0.71 0.77
CA LEU A 133 -4.37 0.58 1.83
C LEU A 133 -4.61 1.70 2.84
N GLY A 134 -5.55 1.48 3.76
CA GLY A 134 -6.05 2.52 4.65
C GLY A 134 -6.70 3.68 3.87
N ALA A 135 -6.11 4.86 3.98
CA ALA A 135 -6.54 6.05 3.26
C ALA A 135 -6.11 6.07 1.78
N ILE A 136 -5.11 5.28 1.39
CA ILE A 136 -4.62 5.20 0.00
C ILE A 136 -5.54 4.29 -0.83
N GLU A 137 -5.77 4.64 -2.09
CA GLU A 137 -6.62 3.89 -3.03
C GLU A 137 -6.04 3.87 -4.45
N ILE A 138 -6.31 2.79 -5.17
CA ILE A 138 -5.90 2.60 -6.57
C ILE A 138 -6.97 3.13 -7.53
N TYR A 139 -6.50 3.83 -8.58
CA TYR A 139 -7.31 4.39 -9.65
C TYR A 139 -6.76 3.96 -11.02
N VAL A 140 -7.68 3.75 -11.97
CA VAL A 140 -7.37 3.45 -13.37
C VAL A 140 -8.07 4.48 -14.26
N SER A 141 -7.33 5.07 -15.20
CA SER A 141 -7.84 5.92 -16.28
C SER A 141 -7.91 5.09 -17.56
N LEU A 142 -9.06 5.06 -18.24
CA LEU A 142 -9.26 4.25 -19.44
C LEU A 142 -8.37 4.69 -20.62
N SER A 143 -8.04 5.98 -20.69
CA SER A 143 -7.16 6.57 -21.69
C SER A 143 -5.66 6.40 -21.40
N ASP A 144 -5.28 5.95 -20.21
CA ASP A 144 -3.87 5.83 -19.77
C ASP A 144 -3.52 4.44 -19.17
N GLN A 145 -4.50 3.54 -19.03
CA GLN A 145 -4.37 2.26 -18.33
C GLN A 145 -3.26 1.33 -18.85
N ASP A 146 -2.94 1.42 -20.15
CA ASP A 146 -1.92 0.61 -20.81
C ASP A 146 -0.50 1.15 -20.59
N GLU A 147 -0.39 2.36 -20.04
CA GLU A 147 0.87 3.06 -19.74
C GLU A 147 1.12 3.22 -18.23
N ALA A 148 0.08 3.36 -17.39
CA ALA A 148 0.24 3.60 -15.96
C ALA A 148 -0.99 3.21 -15.10
N ILE A 149 -0.76 3.21 -13.79
CA ILE A 149 -1.79 3.15 -12.74
C ILE A 149 -1.64 4.37 -11.83
N TYR A 150 -2.74 4.79 -11.20
CA TYR A 150 -2.75 5.93 -10.31
C TYR A 150 -2.89 5.45 -8.87
N VAL A 151 -1.99 5.91 -8.00
CA VAL A 151 -2.02 5.65 -6.56
C VAL A 151 -2.35 6.96 -5.87
N VAL A 152 -3.41 6.99 -5.08
CA VAL A 152 -4.03 8.22 -4.58
C VAL A 152 -4.10 8.19 -3.07
N SER A 153 -3.65 9.26 -2.42
CA SER A 153 -3.73 9.49 -0.98
C SER A 153 -4.61 10.72 -0.66
N PRO A 154 -4.84 11.04 0.63
CA PRO A 154 -5.49 12.29 1.03
C PRO A 154 -4.70 13.58 0.70
N ARG A 155 -3.38 13.51 0.46
CA ARG A 155 -2.55 14.70 0.15
C ARG A 155 -2.14 14.82 -1.32
N ASP A 156 -1.91 13.69 -1.97
CA ASP A 156 -1.24 13.61 -3.27
C ASP A 156 -1.72 12.39 -4.07
N ALA A 157 -1.43 12.42 -5.37
CA ALA A 157 -1.49 11.24 -6.22
C ALA A 157 -0.17 11.08 -6.97
N GLU A 158 0.19 9.85 -7.27
CA GLU A 158 1.31 9.50 -8.14
C GLU A 158 0.79 8.65 -9.32
N ARG A 159 1.40 8.84 -10.50
CA ARG A 159 1.20 8.02 -11.69
C ARG A 159 2.39 7.07 -11.81
N TRP A 160 2.17 5.78 -11.54
CA TRP A 160 3.21 4.76 -11.56
C TRP A 160 3.27 4.11 -12.94
N PRO A 161 4.40 4.17 -13.66
CA PRO A 161 4.52 3.59 -14.99
C PRO A 161 4.36 2.08 -14.99
N ARG A 162 3.68 1.58 -16.01
CA ARG A 162 3.60 0.16 -16.33
C ARG A 162 4.95 -0.34 -16.85
N VAL A 163 5.28 -1.56 -16.43
CA VAL A 163 6.38 -2.36 -16.94
C VAL A 163 5.84 -3.29 -18.03
N ASP A 164 6.21 -3.03 -19.28
CA ASP A 164 5.91 -3.88 -20.43
C ASP A 164 7.05 -3.78 -21.46
N PRO A 165 7.70 -4.90 -21.87
CA PRO A 165 7.58 -6.23 -21.29
C PRO A 165 8.07 -6.27 -19.84
N VAL A 166 7.53 -7.20 -19.03
CA VAL A 166 8.03 -7.47 -17.68
C VAL A 166 9.48 -7.92 -17.77
N ARG A 167 10.37 -7.20 -17.07
CA ARG A 167 11.78 -7.56 -16.95
C ARG A 167 12.03 -8.24 -15.61
N LEU A 168 12.51 -9.48 -15.67
CA LEU A 168 13.17 -10.14 -14.55
C LEU A 168 14.59 -9.58 -14.39
N CYS A 169 15.29 -9.99 -13.34
CA CYS A 169 16.64 -9.54 -13.05
C CYS A 169 17.61 -9.90 -14.20
N ALA A 170 18.51 -8.98 -14.51
CA ALA A 170 19.38 -8.97 -15.68
C ALA A 170 20.85 -8.85 -15.27
#